data_AF-A0A4P5YI57-F1
#
_entry.id   AF-A0A4P5YI57-F1
#
_cell.length_a   1.000
_cell.length_b   1.000
_cell.length_c   1.000
_cell.angle_alpha   90.00
_cell.angle_beta   90.00
_cell.angle_gamma   90.00
#
_symmetry.space_group_name_H-M   'P 1'
#
loop_
_entity.id
_entity.type
_entity.pdbx_description
1 polymer ?
#
loop_
_entity_poly.entity_id
_entity_poly.type
_entity_poly.pdbx_seq_one_letter_code
_entity_poly.pdbx_strand_id
1 'polypeptide(L)'
;MSNEESQPSPETVEQRRQLSVDATLGLERLVVGRECNRFDRLSAERKSLAFAELIRLGLVYGTVKPVEGRAYPDVVIQRVSRNAAKNVRKLRLSTDRPDRRHLGWNLFLIGLFLAIAGLVLWAFLK
;
A
#
# COMPACT_ATOMS: atom_id res chain seq x y z
N MET A 1 8.21 18.74 -33.63
CA MET A 1 8.53 18.21 -32.28
C MET A 1 7.23 18.19 -31.50
N SER A 2 6.50 17.08 -31.58
CA SER A 2 5.19 16.93 -30.97
C SER A 2 5.37 16.40 -29.54
N ASN A 3 4.95 17.18 -28.56
CA ASN A 3 4.89 16.78 -27.17
C ASN A 3 3.74 15.77 -27.00
N GLU A 4 4.07 14.48 -26.92
CA GLU A 4 3.13 13.45 -26.49
C GLU A 4 2.96 13.51 -24.97
N GLU A 5 1.92 14.25 -24.57
CA GLU A 5 1.37 14.28 -23.23
C GLU A 5 0.76 12.89 -22.92
N SER A 6 1.57 12.02 -22.31
CA SER A 6 1.16 10.68 -21.88
C SER A 6 0.03 10.77 -20.85
N GLN A 7 -1.20 10.57 -21.34
CA GLN A 7 -2.39 10.35 -20.55
C GLN A 7 -2.15 9.23 -19.51
N PRO A 8 -2.65 9.37 -18.26
CA PRO A 8 -2.53 8.30 -17.28
C PRO A 8 -3.47 7.15 -17.67
N SER A 9 -2.91 6.03 -18.15
CA SER A 9 -3.67 4.82 -18.46
C SER A 9 -4.49 4.34 -17.23
N PRO A 10 -5.79 4.07 -17.39
CA PRO A 10 -6.70 3.66 -16.31
C PRO A 10 -6.35 2.28 -15.69
N GLU A 11 -5.39 1.55 -16.26
CA GLU A 11 -5.01 0.19 -15.85
C GLU A 11 -4.39 0.12 -14.44
N THR A 12 -3.91 1.25 -13.89
CA THR A 12 -3.12 1.23 -12.63
C THR A 12 -3.97 1.18 -11.35
N VAL A 13 -5.26 1.52 -11.41
CA VAL A 13 -6.13 1.54 -10.22
C VAL A 13 -6.81 0.19 -9.99
N GLU A 14 -7.19 -0.50 -11.07
CA GLU A 14 -7.71 -1.87 -11.05
C GLU A 14 -6.66 -2.87 -10.55
N GLN A 15 -5.41 -2.75 -11.01
CA GLN A 15 -4.31 -3.61 -10.57
C GLN A 15 -4.02 -3.49 -9.07
N ARG A 16 -4.37 -2.35 -8.47
CA ARG A 16 -4.25 -2.08 -7.03
C ARG A 16 -5.33 -2.74 -6.19
N ARG A 17 -6.44 -3.18 -6.79
CA ARG A 17 -7.53 -3.89 -6.13
C ARG A 17 -7.27 -5.40 -6.01
N GLN A 18 -6.19 -5.92 -6.60
CA GLN A 18 -5.93 -7.36 -6.68
C GLN A 18 -4.66 -7.84 -5.98
N LEU A 19 -3.77 -6.95 -5.51
CA LEU A 19 -2.61 -7.39 -4.73
C LEU A 19 -3.01 -7.73 -3.29
N SER A 20 -2.64 -8.93 -2.85
CA SER A 20 -2.72 -9.27 -1.44
C SER A 20 -1.85 -8.35 -0.57
N VAL A 21 -2.24 -8.22 0.70
CA VAL A 21 -1.48 -7.44 1.70
C VAL A 21 -0.07 -8.00 1.84
N ASP A 22 0.08 -9.33 1.80
CA ASP A 22 1.35 -10.02 1.91
C ASP A 22 2.24 -9.79 0.67
N ALA A 23 1.65 -9.80 -0.54
CA ALA A 23 2.36 -9.43 -1.78
C ALA A 23 2.82 -7.97 -1.76
N THR A 24 2.02 -7.07 -1.21
CA THR A 24 2.41 -5.66 -1.05
C THR A 24 3.65 -5.52 -0.16
N LEU A 25 3.66 -6.21 0.99
CA LEU A 25 4.80 -6.22 1.91
C LEU A 25 6.06 -6.84 1.28
N GLY A 26 5.90 -7.91 0.50
CA GLY A 26 6.99 -8.55 -0.23
C GLY A 26 7.59 -7.64 -1.30
N LEU A 27 6.73 -6.89 -2.01
CA LEU A 27 7.16 -5.92 -3.01
C LEU A 27 7.92 -4.75 -2.38
N GLU A 28 7.45 -4.25 -1.24
CA GLU A 28 8.14 -3.21 -0.48
C GLU A 28 9.52 -3.67 -0.03
N ARG A 29 9.65 -4.91 0.49
CA ARG A 29 10.95 -5.49 0.85
C ARG A 29 11.91 -5.49 -0.34
N LEU A 30 11.47 -5.99 -1.49
CA LEU A 30 12.30 -6.12 -2.68
C LEU A 30 12.74 -4.78 -3.28
N VAL A 31 11.90 -3.75 -3.19
CA VAL A 31 12.21 -2.42 -3.75
C VAL A 31 13.02 -1.57 -2.78
N VAL A 32 12.71 -1.61 -1.49
CA VAL A 32 13.32 -0.74 -0.46
C VAL A 32 14.63 -1.32 0.07
N GLY A 33 14.83 -2.64 -0.03
CA GLY A 33 16.06 -3.29 0.40
C GLY A 33 16.30 -3.28 1.91
N ARG A 34 15.28 -2.96 2.72
CA ARG A 34 15.33 -3.06 4.19
C ARG A 34 14.49 -4.24 4.67
N GLU A 35 14.90 -4.82 5.80
CA GLU A 35 14.12 -5.79 6.56
C GLU A 35 12.75 -5.19 6.90
N CYS A 36 11.75 -5.58 6.12
CA CYS A 36 10.38 -5.19 6.39
C CYS A 36 9.88 -6.14 7.47
N ASN A 37 10.03 -5.75 8.74
CA ASN A 37 9.69 -6.55 9.93
C ASN A 37 8.33 -7.25 9.84
N ARG A 38 7.35 -6.63 9.18
CA ARG A 38 6.02 -7.23 8.97
C ARG A 38 6.05 -8.38 7.97
N PHE A 39 6.83 -8.27 6.89
CA PHE A 39 7.03 -9.36 5.94
C PHE A 39 7.87 -10.50 6.54
N ASP A 40 8.92 -10.17 7.31
CA ASP A 40 9.79 -11.17 7.93
C ASP A 40 9.05 -12.05 8.95
N ARG A 41 8.00 -11.53 9.58
CA ARG A 41 7.14 -12.28 10.51
C ARG A 41 6.15 -13.23 9.83
N LEU A 42 5.98 -13.15 8.52
CA LEU A 42 5.08 -14.06 7.79
C LEU A 42 5.66 -15.49 7.78
N SER A 43 4.76 -16.48 7.76
CA SER A 43 5.14 -17.88 7.55
C SER A 43 5.78 -18.08 6.17
N ALA A 44 6.61 -19.11 6.04
CA ALA A 44 7.26 -19.45 4.77
C ALA A 44 6.24 -19.66 3.64
N GLU A 45 5.11 -20.29 3.96
CA GLU A 45 3.97 -20.46 3.05
C GLU A 45 3.44 -19.12 2.53
N ARG A 46 3.06 -18.20 3.41
CA ARG A 46 2.51 -16.90 3.00
C ARG A 46 3.51 -16.07 2.20
N LYS A 47 4.79 -16.11 2.58
CA LYS A 47 5.87 -15.46 1.83
C LYS A 47 5.98 -16.01 0.41
N SER A 48 5.95 -17.34 0.27
CA SER A 48 6.05 -17.99 -1.04
C SER A 48 4.85 -17.67 -1.94
N LEU A 49 3.62 -17.70 -1.38
CA LEU A 49 2.41 -17.34 -2.12
C LEU A 49 2.42 -15.87 -2.53
N ALA A 50 2.85 -14.97 -1.63
CA ALA A 50 3.01 -13.55 -1.93
C ALA A 50 3.99 -13.30 -3.09
N PHE A 51 5.14 -13.99 -3.11
CA PHE A 51 6.09 -13.85 -4.21
C PHE A 51 5.61 -14.50 -5.51
N ALA A 52 4.92 -15.63 -5.43
CA ALA A 52 4.29 -16.25 -6.60
C ALA A 52 3.25 -15.32 -7.23
N GLU A 53 2.46 -14.62 -6.42
CA GLU A 53 1.50 -13.61 -6.86
C GLU A 53 2.20 -12.44 -7.57
N LEU A 54 3.29 -11.92 -6.99
CA LEU A 54 4.08 -10.85 -7.61
C LEU A 54 4.71 -11.25 -8.95
N ILE A 55 5.13 -12.51 -9.09
CA ILE A 55 5.66 -13.06 -10.35
C ILE A 55 4.53 -13.21 -11.37
N ARG A 56 3.38 -13.76 -10.98
CA ARG A 56 2.21 -13.89 -11.84
C ARG A 56 1.71 -12.53 -12.36
N LEU A 57 1.81 -11.47 -11.55
CA LEU A 57 1.44 -10.11 -11.93
C LEU A 57 2.54 -9.37 -12.73
N GLY A 58 3.68 -10.01 -13.01
CA GLY A 58 4.78 -9.41 -13.78
C GLY A 58 5.51 -8.27 -13.07
N LEU A 59 5.31 -8.13 -11.76
CA LEU A 59 5.98 -7.13 -10.93
C LEU A 59 7.40 -7.56 -10.57
N VAL A 60 7.62 -8.88 -10.48
CA VAL A 60 8.90 -9.49 -10.17
C VAL A 60 9.20 -10.58 -11.20
N TYR A 61 10.43 -10.64 -11.67
CA TYR A 61 10.93 -11.73 -12.51
C TYR A 61 11.52 -12.80 -11.60
N GLY A 62 11.05 -14.03 -11.76
CA GLY A 62 11.46 -15.17 -10.96
C GLY A 62 10.85 -16.45 -11.48
N THR A 63 11.16 -17.55 -10.83
CA THR A 63 10.61 -18.88 -11.13
C THR A 63 9.77 -19.37 -9.97
N VAL A 64 8.62 -19.99 -10.30
CA VAL A 64 7.73 -20.65 -9.34
C VAL A 64 7.76 -22.12 -9.69
N LYS A 65 8.22 -22.96 -8.76
CA LYS A 65 8.28 -24.41 -8.92
C LYS A 65 7.36 -25.08 -7.91
N PRO A 66 6.36 -25.88 -8.33
CA PRO A 66 5.62 -26.71 -7.40
C PRO A 66 6.57 -27.77 -6.82
N VAL A 67 6.48 -28.02 -5.52
CA VAL A 67 7.27 -29.04 -4.84
C VAL A 67 6.31 -30.11 -4.34
N GLU A 68 6.51 -31.35 -4.78
CA GLU A 68 5.67 -32.47 -4.35
C GLU A 68 5.74 -32.65 -2.83
N GLY A 69 4.58 -32.82 -2.19
CA GLY A 69 4.47 -32.95 -0.73
C GLY A 69 4.52 -31.65 0.06
N ARG A 70 4.63 -30.46 -0.57
CA ARG A 70 4.46 -29.16 0.10
C ARG A 70 3.15 -28.48 -0.32
N ALA A 71 2.51 -27.81 0.63
CA ALA A 71 1.30 -27.01 0.39
C ALA A 71 1.58 -25.71 -0.39
N TYR A 72 2.84 -25.34 -0.57
CA TYR A 72 3.26 -24.07 -1.14
C TYR A 72 4.44 -24.22 -2.11
N PRO A 73 4.51 -23.39 -3.17
CA PRO A 73 5.54 -23.50 -4.18
C PRO A 73 6.89 -22.99 -3.70
N ASP A 74 7.97 -23.49 -4.30
CA ASP A 74 9.29 -22.89 -4.16
C ASP A 74 9.43 -21.72 -5.14
N VAL A 75 9.93 -20.59 -4.65
CA VAL A 75 9.93 -19.34 -5.41
C VAL A 75 11.31 -18.71 -5.38
N VAL A 76 11.91 -18.55 -6.57
CA VAL A 76 13.23 -17.94 -6.73
C VAL A 76 13.08 -16.60 -7.43
N ILE A 77 13.50 -15.54 -6.75
CA ILE A 77 13.41 -14.17 -7.25
C ILE A 77 14.73 -13.81 -7.94
N GLN A 78 14.64 -13.34 -9.19
CA GLN A 78 15.81 -12.91 -9.94
C GLN A 78 15.93 -11.38 -9.97
N ARG A 79 14.87 -10.69 -10.41
CA ARG A 79 14.91 -9.24 -10.63
C ARG A 79 13.57 -8.58 -10.38
N VAL A 80 13.62 -7.37 -9.81
CA VAL A 80 12.43 -6.51 -9.66
C VAL A 80 12.18 -5.74 -10.96
N SER A 81 10.94 -5.70 -11.45
CA SER A 81 10.58 -4.92 -12.63
C SER A 81 10.65 -3.41 -12.35
N ARG A 82 10.97 -2.59 -13.36
CA ARG A 82 10.91 -1.12 -13.23
C ARG A 82 9.50 -0.62 -12.87
N ASN A 83 8.47 -1.38 -13.26
CA ASN A 83 7.07 -1.07 -12.95
C ASN A 83 6.72 -1.32 -11.48
N ALA A 84 7.35 -2.33 -10.85
CA ALA A 84 7.21 -2.58 -9.42
C ALA A 84 7.71 -1.41 -8.56
N ALA A 85 8.85 -0.82 -8.92
CA ALA A 85 9.39 0.34 -8.22
C ALA A 85 8.45 1.56 -8.29
N LYS A 86 7.83 1.80 -9.45
CA LYS A 86 6.80 2.86 -9.61
C LYS A 86 5.55 2.57 -8.77
N ASN A 87 5.12 1.30 -8.69
CA ASN A 87 3.96 0.90 -7.90
C ASN A 87 4.19 1.06 -6.39
N VAL A 88 5.37 0.71 -5.88
CA VAL A 88 5.72 0.92 -4.46
C VAL A 88 5.72 2.41 -4.10
N ARG A 89 6.28 3.27 -4.96
CA ARG A 89 6.26 4.73 -4.73
C ARG A 89 4.84 5.27 -4.68
N LYS A 90 3.95 4.82 -5.57
CA LYS A 90 2.53 5.18 -5.53
C LYS A 90 1.84 4.63 -4.26
N LEU A 91 2.15 3.39 -3.85
CA LEU A 91 1.55 2.75 -2.66
C LEU A 91 1.87 3.51 -1.37
N ARG A 92 3.11 3.98 -1.22
CA ARG A 92 3.48 4.88 -0.12
C ARG A 92 2.67 6.17 -0.15
N LEU A 93 2.55 6.83 -1.30
CA LEU A 93 1.79 8.08 -1.43
C LEU A 93 0.30 7.95 -1.08
N SER A 94 -0.29 6.76 -1.23
CA SER A 94 -1.67 6.50 -0.79
C SER A 94 -1.81 6.07 0.66
N THR A 95 -0.80 5.40 1.21
CA THR A 95 -0.76 5.01 2.62
C THR A 95 -0.49 6.23 3.50
N ASP A 96 0.28 7.19 2.99
CA ASP A 96 0.63 8.44 3.66
C ASP A 96 -0.45 9.53 3.50
N ARG A 97 -1.65 9.18 3.01
CA ARG A 97 -2.78 10.11 3.03
C ARG A 97 -3.27 10.18 4.48
N PRO A 98 -3.15 11.33 5.17
CA PRO A 98 -3.70 11.45 6.50
C PRO A 98 -5.20 11.19 6.43
N ASP A 99 -5.67 10.33 7.33
CA ASP A 99 -7.04 9.87 7.42
C ASP A 99 -7.99 11.08 7.50
N ARG A 100 -8.54 11.51 6.35
CA ARG A 100 -9.38 12.72 6.25
C ARG A 100 -10.63 12.61 7.13
N ARG A 101 -11.05 11.39 7.49
CA ARG A 101 -12.15 11.13 8.43
C ARG A 101 -11.84 11.63 9.84
N HIS A 102 -10.63 11.43 10.34
CA HIS A 102 -10.23 11.86 11.68
C HIS A 102 -10.08 13.40 11.75
N LEU A 103 -9.59 14.00 10.66
CA LEU A 103 -9.45 15.46 10.57
C LEU A 103 -10.81 16.17 10.58
N GLY A 104 -11.80 15.66 9.85
CA GLY A 104 -13.16 16.22 9.81
C GLY A 104 -13.88 16.12 11.16
N TRP A 105 -13.72 15.00 11.86
CA TRP A 105 -14.29 14.81 13.19
C TRP A 105 -13.67 15.74 14.24
N ASN A 106 -12.35 15.91 14.21
CA ASN A 106 -11.66 16.86 15.09
C ASN A 106 -12.08 18.31 14.84
N LEU A 107 -12.25 18.73 13.58
CA LEU A 107 -12.76 20.06 13.26
C LEU A 107 -14.19 20.28 13.77
N PHE A 108 -15.05 19.26 13.66
CA PHE A 108 -16.41 19.32 14.19
C PHE A 108 -16.43 19.46 15.72
N LEU A 109 -15.60 18.69 16.43
CA LEU A 109 -15.47 18.78 17.89
C LEU A 109 -14.95 20.15 18.33
N ILE A 110 -13.95 20.70 17.64
CA ILE A 110 -13.40 22.03 17.93
C ILE A 110 -14.48 23.11 17.71
N GLY A 111 -15.24 23.02 16.61
CA GLY A 111 -16.34 23.95 16.33
C GLY A 111 -17.44 23.89 17.38
N LEU A 112 -17.83 22.69 17.80
CA LEU A 112 -18.82 22.50 18.87
C LEU A 112 -18.33 23.07 20.21
N PHE A 113 -17.07 22.84 20.56
CA PHE A 113 -16.46 23.36 21.78
C PHE A 113 -16.45 24.90 21.80
N LEU A 114 -16.06 25.53 20.69
CA LEU A 114 -16.05 26.99 20.56
C LEU A 114 -17.46 27.60 20.66
N ALA A 115 -18.48 26.95 20.08
CA ALA A 115 -19.86 27.40 20.16
C ALA A 115 -20.38 27.36 21.60
N ILE A 116 -20.09 26.29 22.35
CA ILE A 116 -20.48 26.17 23.76
C ILE A 116 -19.73 27.21 24.60
N ALA A 117 -18.41 27.35 24.41
CA ALA A 117 -17.62 28.34 25.15
C ALA A 117 -18.10 29.77 24.88
N GLY A 118 -18.46 30.10 23.63
CA GLY A 118 -19.04 31.39 23.28
C GLY A 118 -20.39 31.65 23.94
N LEU A 119 -21.27 30.64 23.98
CA LEU A 119 -22.55 30.73 24.68
C LEU A 119 -22.39 30.94 26.19
N VAL A 120 -21.48 30.20 26.82
CA VAL A 120 -21.17 30.34 28.24
C VAL A 120 -20.61 31.73 28.52
N LEU A 121 -19.63 32.18 27.72
CA LEU A 121 -19.04 33.50 27.90
C LEU A 121 -20.07 34.62 27.72
N TRP A 122 -20.98 34.49 26.74
CA TRP A 122 -22.07 35.45 26.52
C TRP A 122 -23.07 35.47 27.68
N ALA A 123 -23.39 34.31 28.26
CA ALA A 123 -24.26 34.21 29.43
C ALA A 123 -23.63 34.80 30.71
N PHE A 124 -22.30 34.74 30.86
CA PHE A 124 -21.58 35.33 31.98
C PHE A 124 -21.28 36.84 31.82
N LEU A 125 -21.25 37.35 30.58
CA LEU A 125 -21.03 38.78 30.30
C LEU A 125 -22.32 39.62 30.33
N LYS A 126 -23.47 39.01 30.57
CA LYS A 126 -24.79 39.64 30.57
C LYS A 126 -25.36 39.73 31.97
#